data_AF-A0A1B8DXE1-F1
#
_entry.id   AF-A0A1B8DXE1-F1
#
_cell.length_a   1.000
_cell.length_b   1.000
_cell.length_c   1.000
_cell.angle_alpha   90.00
_cell.angle_beta   90.00
_cell.angle_gamma   90.00
#
_symmetry.space_group_name_H-M   'P 1'
#
loop_
_entity.id
_entity.type
_entity.pdbx_description
1 polymer ?
#
loop_
_entity_poly.entity_id
_entity_poly.type
_entity_poly.pdbx_seq_one_letter_code
_entity_poly.pdbx_strand_id
1 'polypeptide(L)'
;MPDIPLSSQNASIMIPASLVSLETLLYIGLCSEKANDIWSSWTTWQPTEPYGPRRETDPDDGFGLVVTFHDFIIGSVTTNKTDAVGTDDDRGWRQCLDACGINKATQEAIMVLNQKLNRLRRSNSCLYCIKDTINLRYRGLEELRHTLGIPQQPSTASIEASNWDSPHPLNTPEYTTLFKPIDLAQTTNLLTQSNTLSNISPLLSPPPSDFSGGTRSSFHFPPSHDLAIHNAAYAKSRSPRSRIAILRLLIPSAAIESLAASDIQTVLWPSNEWRELVWRSRMRKPLPRYLRKYREATLVVGTVAWGGGLVCQGMETWEEVGGGWGGECAEGGGGGGEEDGVVQYVFSGEEEGREFLTENVEGAEVVPFSEAALEEFFADLT
;
A
#
# COMPACT_ATOMS: atom_id res chain seq x y z
N MET A 1 -32.53 -14.28 -23.69
CA MET A 1 -31.39 -14.71 -22.86
C MET A 1 -31.80 -14.48 -21.42
N PRO A 2 -31.83 -15.52 -20.57
CA PRO A 2 -32.32 -15.36 -19.22
C PRO A 2 -31.22 -14.79 -18.31
N ASP A 3 -31.64 -13.88 -17.44
CA ASP A 3 -30.89 -13.25 -16.38
C ASP A 3 -30.14 -14.29 -15.53
N ILE A 4 -28.83 -14.10 -15.38
CA ILE A 4 -28.04 -14.81 -14.39
C ILE A 4 -28.21 -14.01 -13.09
N PRO A 5 -28.85 -14.55 -12.04
CA PRO A 5 -28.91 -13.88 -10.76
C PRO A 5 -27.49 -13.79 -10.21
N LEU A 6 -27.09 -12.61 -9.74
CA LEU A 6 -25.97 -12.43 -8.81
C LEU A 6 -26.24 -13.34 -7.61
N SER A 7 -25.68 -14.55 -7.69
CA SER A 7 -25.82 -15.58 -6.67
C SER A 7 -25.27 -15.03 -5.36
N SER A 8 -26.16 -14.97 -4.39
CA SER A 8 -25.97 -14.60 -2.99
C SER A 8 -25.09 -15.62 -2.24
N GLN A 9 -23.87 -15.83 -2.71
CA GLN A 9 -22.81 -16.50 -1.95
C GLN A 9 -21.89 -15.48 -1.30
N ASN A 10 -22.48 -14.52 -0.58
CA ASN A 10 -21.82 -13.98 0.61
C ASN A 10 -21.82 -15.09 1.65
N ALA A 11 -20.90 -16.05 1.51
CA ALA A 11 -20.49 -16.85 2.64
C ALA A 11 -20.10 -15.83 3.73
N SER A 12 -20.94 -15.69 4.75
CA SER A 12 -20.66 -14.84 5.89
C SER A 12 -19.41 -15.42 6.55
N ILE A 13 -18.23 -14.97 6.10
CA ILE A 13 -16.97 -15.33 6.72
C ILE A 13 -17.08 -14.84 8.16
N MET A 14 -17.29 -15.80 9.06
CA MET A 14 -17.43 -15.57 10.48
C MET A 14 -16.20 -14.82 10.98
N ILE A 15 -16.42 -13.73 11.72
CA ILE A 15 -15.33 -12.98 12.34
C ILE A 15 -14.63 -13.91 13.35
N PRO A 16 -13.34 -14.20 13.20
CA PRO A 16 -12.62 -15.09 14.12
C PRO A 16 -12.64 -14.60 15.56
N ALA A 17 -12.89 -15.50 16.51
CA ALA A 17 -12.88 -15.18 17.94
C ALA A 17 -11.46 -14.90 18.48
N SER A 18 -10.44 -15.49 17.86
CA SER A 18 -9.01 -15.35 18.20
C SER A 18 -8.18 -14.97 16.98
N LEU A 19 -7.22 -14.05 17.13
CA LEU A 19 -6.25 -13.72 16.06
C LEU A 19 -5.36 -14.91 15.73
N VAL A 20 -4.94 -15.68 16.73
CA VAL A 20 -4.20 -16.94 16.54
C VAL A 20 -5.22 -18.07 16.45
N SER A 21 -5.65 -18.38 15.23
CA SER A 21 -6.64 -19.41 14.95
C SER A 21 -6.63 -19.85 13.48
N LEU A 22 -7.22 -21.02 13.20
CA LEU A 22 -7.47 -21.48 11.83
C LEU A 22 -8.47 -20.57 11.10
N GLU A 23 -9.46 -20.06 11.82
CA GLU A 23 -10.48 -19.15 11.30
C GLU A 23 -9.86 -17.84 10.79
N THR A 24 -8.82 -17.32 11.46
CA THR A 24 -8.06 -16.16 10.97
C THR A 24 -7.44 -16.43 9.61
N LEU A 25 -6.86 -17.62 9.39
CA LEU A 25 -6.24 -18.01 8.12
C LEU A 25 -7.26 -18.01 6.97
N LEU A 26 -8.47 -18.51 7.23
CA LEU A 26 -9.57 -18.46 6.27
C LEU A 26 -10.04 -17.02 6.03
N TYR A 27 -10.17 -16.23 7.10
CA TYR A 27 -10.61 -14.83 7.05
C TYR A 27 -9.71 -13.95 6.19
N ILE A 28 -8.38 -14.09 6.33
CA ILE A 28 -7.41 -13.31 5.53
C ILE A 28 -7.34 -13.73 4.07
N GLY A 29 -8.08 -14.76 3.65
CA GLY A 29 -8.23 -15.13 2.24
C GLY A 29 -7.48 -16.37 1.78
N LEU A 30 -6.98 -17.21 2.70
CA LEU A 30 -6.39 -18.49 2.33
C LEU A 30 -7.47 -19.52 1.98
N CYS A 31 -7.15 -20.48 1.12
CA CYS A 31 -7.98 -21.65 0.89
C CYS A 31 -7.89 -22.63 2.09
N SER A 32 -8.89 -23.48 2.25
CA SER A 32 -8.96 -24.41 3.38
C SER A 32 -7.75 -25.33 3.48
N GLU A 33 -7.23 -25.82 2.34
CA GLU A 33 -6.02 -26.66 2.31
C GLU A 33 -4.82 -25.91 2.90
N LYS A 34 -4.47 -24.74 2.34
CA LYS A 34 -3.35 -23.93 2.80
C LYS A 34 -3.51 -23.46 4.26
N ALA A 35 -4.74 -23.11 4.66
CA ALA A 35 -5.03 -22.72 6.03
C ALA A 35 -4.77 -23.89 7.01
N ASN A 36 -5.21 -25.11 6.69
CA ASN A 36 -4.94 -26.28 7.53
C ASN A 36 -3.44 -26.62 7.58
N ASP A 37 -2.71 -26.48 6.47
CA ASP A 37 -1.27 -26.72 6.42
C ASP A 37 -0.50 -25.75 7.33
N ILE A 38 -0.79 -24.45 7.22
CA ILE A 38 -0.15 -23.41 8.06
C ILE A 38 -0.53 -23.62 9.53
N TRP A 39 -1.80 -23.89 9.82
CA TRP A 39 -2.26 -24.11 11.19
C TRP A 39 -1.60 -25.34 11.83
N SER A 40 -1.51 -26.45 11.09
CA SER A 40 -0.83 -27.66 11.53
C SER A 40 0.64 -27.38 11.80
N SER A 41 1.30 -26.64 10.91
CA SER A 41 2.70 -26.24 11.08
C SER A 41 2.90 -25.35 12.31
N TRP A 42 2.03 -24.36 12.54
CA TRP A 42 2.10 -23.47 13.69
C TRP A 42 1.89 -24.22 15.01
N THR A 43 0.88 -25.09 15.09
CA THR A 43 0.52 -25.81 16.32
C THR A 43 1.52 -26.90 16.69
N THR A 44 2.14 -27.54 15.70
CA THR A 44 3.16 -28.58 15.89
C THR A 44 4.60 -28.05 15.94
N TRP A 45 4.80 -26.75 15.75
CA TRP A 45 6.11 -26.12 15.82
C TRP A 45 6.75 -26.36 17.20
N GLN A 46 7.92 -27.00 17.20
CA GLN A 46 8.82 -27.12 18.34
C GLN A 46 10.02 -26.18 18.17
N PRO A 47 10.34 -25.33 19.17
CA PRO A 47 11.54 -24.51 19.14
C PRO A 47 12.79 -25.37 18.96
N THR A 48 13.73 -24.93 18.13
CA THR A 48 15.03 -25.59 18.00
C THR A 48 15.85 -25.32 19.26
N GLU A 49 15.98 -26.31 20.15
CA GLU A 49 16.80 -26.19 21.36
C GLU A 49 18.27 -25.84 21.05
N PRO A 50 18.96 -24.99 21.85
CA PRO A 50 18.51 -24.26 23.04
C PRO A 50 18.16 -22.77 22.79
N TYR A 51 18.15 -22.29 21.54
CA TYR A 51 17.99 -20.85 21.20
C TYR A 51 17.16 -20.59 19.93
N GLY A 52 16.28 -21.52 19.55
CA GLY A 52 15.44 -21.41 18.36
C GLY A 52 14.37 -20.32 18.49
N PRO A 53 13.83 -19.82 17.37
CA PRO A 53 12.69 -18.91 17.43
C PRO A 53 11.48 -19.60 18.04
N ARG A 54 10.71 -18.85 18.83
CA ARG A 54 9.50 -19.32 19.53
C ARG A 54 8.26 -18.62 19.00
N ARG A 55 7.09 -19.18 19.31
CA ARG A 55 5.80 -18.54 18.98
C ARG A 55 5.48 -17.46 20.01
N GLU A 56 4.69 -16.48 19.61
CA GLU A 56 4.12 -15.48 20.51
C GLU A 56 3.19 -16.06 21.59
N THR A 57 2.74 -17.31 21.43
CA THR A 57 1.91 -18.03 22.40
C THR A 57 2.70 -18.93 23.34
N ASP A 58 4.01 -19.09 23.11
CA ASP A 58 4.86 -19.92 23.98
C ASP A 58 5.20 -19.15 25.27
N PRO A 59 5.47 -19.85 26.40
CA PRO A 59 5.86 -19.20 27.64
C PRO A 59 7.12 -18.33 27.48
N ASP A 60 7.13 -17.17 28.13
CA ASP A 60 8.29 -16.29 28.15
C ASP A 60 9.39 -16.83 29.09
N ASP A 61 10.50 -17.27 28.51
CA ASP A 61 11.72 -17.69 29.19
C ASP A 61 12.77 -16.57 29.31
N GLY A 62 12.46 -15.35 28.87
CA GLY A 62 13.33 -14.19 28.91
C GLY A 62 14.41 -14.13 27.81
N PHE A 63 14.45 -15.09 26.88
CA PHE A 63 15.44 -15.17 25.81
C PHE A 63 14.80 -15.53 24.45
N GLY A 64 15.51 -15.25 23.35
CA GLY A 64 15.14 -15.73 22.01
C GLY A 64 14.24 -14.83 21.14
N LEU A 65 14.20 -15.13 19.85
CA LEU A 65 13.39 -14.43 18.85
C LEU A 65 11.94 -14.93 18.95
N VAL A 66 10.99 -14.02 19.18
CA VAL A 66 9.55 -14.31 19.09
C VAL A 66 9.09 -14.10 17.66
N VAL A 67 8.44 -15.11 17.08
CA VAL A 67 7.76 -15.03 15.78
C VAL A 67 6.28 -14.85 16.02
N THR A 68 5.73 -13.76 15.49
CA THR A 68 4.29 -13.50 15.55
C THR A 68 3.53 -14.45 14.63
N PHE A 69 2.27 -14.73 14.93
CA PHE A 69 1.45 -15.55 14.03
C PHE A 69 1.33 -14.90 12.66
N HIS A 70 1.25 -13.57 12.61
CA HIS A 70 1.21 -12.81 11.37
C HIS A 70 2.49 -12.96 10.53
N ASP A 71 3.68 -12.83 11.13
CA ASP A 71 4.95 -13.01 10.42
C ASP A 71 5.10 -14.44 9.90
N PHE A 72 4.67 -15.43 10.70
CA PHE A 72 4.64 -16.83 10.30
C PHE A 72 3.75 -17.08 9.08
N ILE A 73 2.57 -16.45 9.02
CA ILE A 73 1.68 -16.50 7.87
C ILE A 73 2.36 -15.92 6.63
N ILE A 74 2.88 -14.68 6.73
CA ILE A 74 3.53 -14.01 5.60
C ILE A 74 4.70 -14.84 5.07
N GLY A 75 5.55 -15.35 5.97
CA GLY A 75 6.65 -16.25 5.61
C GLY A 75 6.15 -17.52 4.90
N SER A 76 5.13 -18.18 5.44
CA SER A 76 4.58 -19.44 4.90
C SER A 76 3.90 -19.31 3.54
N VAL A 77 3.37 -18.13 3.24
CA VAL A 77 2.67 -17.84 1.98
C VAL A 77 3.66 -17.40 0.90
N THR A 78 4.70 -16.63 1.24
CA THR A 78 5.57 -15.96 0.26
C THR A 78 6.93 -16.63 0.03
N THR A 79 7.42 -17.45 0.97
CA THR A 79 8.77 -18.05 0.87
C THR A 79 8.83 -19.14 -0.21
N ASN A 80 9.90 -19.13 -1.01
CA ASN A 80 10.17 -20.10 -2.08
C ASN A 80 9.05 -20.21 -3.13
N LYS A 81 8.39 -19.09 -3.43
CA LYS A 81 7.36 -19.01 -4.47
C LYS A 81 7.88 -18.30 -5.70
N THR A 82 7.48 -18.80 -6.87
CA THR A 82 7.64 -18.07 -8.13
C THR A 82 6.63 -16.93 -8.14
N ASP A 83 7.12 -15.71 -8.27
CA ASP A 83 6.28 -14.53 -8.34
C ASP A 83 5.87 -14.26 -9.80
N ALA A 84 4.72 -13.60 -9.98
CA ALA A 84 4.27 -13.06 -11.26
C ALA A 84 4.33 -11.53 -11.23
N VAL A 85 4.65 -10.90 -12.36
CA VAL A 85 4.91 -9.47 -12.47
C VAL A 85 4.03 -8.82 -13.54
N GLY A 86 4.13 -7.48 -13.69
CA GLY A 86 3.24 -6.72 -14.57
C GLY A 86 3.26 -7.12 -16.04
N THR A 87 4.35 -7.74 -16.52
CA THR A 87 4.48 -8.27 -17.89
C THR A 87 3.91 -9.66 -18.08
N ASP A 88 3.64 -10.40 -16.99
CA ASP A 88 3.04 -11.72 -17.08
C ASP A 88 1.54 -11.62 -17.43
N ASP A 89 1.04 -12.65 -18.10
CA ASP A 89 -0.37 -12.76 -18.39
C ASP A 89 -1.20 -13.08 -17.13
N ASP A 90 -2.52 -12.95 -17.23
CA ASP A 90 -3.40 -13.22 -16.10
C ASP A 90 -3.38 -14.70 -15.67
N ARG A 91 -2.90 -15.60 -16.54
CA ARG A 91 -2.69 -17.02 -16.21
C ARG A 91 -1.50 -17.18 -15.27
N GLY A 92 -0.37 -16.53 -15.53
CA GLY A 92 0.80 -16.51 -14.64
C GLY A 92 0.45 -15.96 -13.26
N TRP A 93 -0.34 -14.88 -13.21
CA TRP A 93 -0.86 -14.33 -11.95
C TRP A 93 -1.75 -15.31 -11.19
N ARG A 94 -2.71 -15.97 -11.86
CA ARG A 94 -3.56 -16.99 -11.23
C ARG A 94 -2.75 -18.18 -10.72
N GLN A 95 -1.72 -18.60 -11.45
CA GLN A 95 -0.81 -19.65 -11.01
C GLN A 95 -0.02 -19.25 -9.75
N CYS A 96 0.49 -18.01 -9.69
CA CYS A 96 1.13 -17.48 -8.49
C CYS A 96 0.17 -17.47 -7.29
N LEU A 97 -1.06 -16.98 -7.47
CA LEU A 97 -2.10 -16.95 -6.44
C LEU A 97 -2.48 -18.36 -5.94
N ASP A 98 -2.65 -19.31 -6.86
CA ASP A 98 -2.94 -20.71 -6.55
C ASP A 98 -1.75 -21.35 -5.78
N ALA A 99 -0.50 -21.11 -6.21
CA ALA A 99 0.69 -21.63 -5.54
C ALA A 99 0.89 -21.07 -4.12
N CYS A 100 0.35 -19.89 -3.84
CA CYS A 100 0.30 -19.28 -2.52
C CYS A 100 -0.87 -19.77 -1.66
N GLY A 101 -1.80 -20.52 -2.24
CA GLY A 101 -2.98 -21.04 -1.56
C GLY A 101 -4.04 -19.97 -1.26
N ILE A 102 -4.17 -18.97 -2.13
CA ILE A 102 -5.18 -17.92 -2.01
C ILE A 102 -6.53 -18.46 -2.49
N ASN A 103 -7.62 -18.23 -1.75
CA ASN A 103 -8.94 -18.71 -2.13
C ASN A 103 -9.52 -17.93 -3.32
N LYS A 104 -10.46 -18.54 -4.06
CA LYS A 104 -10.98 -17.96 -5.30
C LYS A 104 -11.60 -16.59 -5.13
N ALA A 105 -12.38 -16.35 -4.07
CA ALA A 105 -12.96 -15.03 -3.81
C ALA A 105 -11.89 -13.94 -3.64
N THR A 106 -10.80 -14.26 -2.94
CA THR A 106 -9.67 -13.33 -2.76
C THR A 106 -8.85 -13.17 -4.04
N GLN A 107 -8.72 -14.22 -4.85
CA GLN A 107 -8.11 -14.12 -6.18
C GLN A 107 -8.89 -13.15 -7.06
N GLU A 108 -10.21 -13.27 -7.16
CA GLU A 108 -11.02 -12.34 -7.96
C GLU A 108 -10.90 -10.90 -7.44
N ALA A 109 -10.87 -10.71 -6.12
CA ALA A 109 -10.67 -9.41 -5.50
C ALA A 109 -9.27 -8.82 -5.75
N ILE A 110 -8.23 -9.63 -5.91
CA ILE A 110 -6.89 -9.16 -6.30
C ILE A 110 -6.81 -8.88 -7.80
N MET A 111 -7.41 -9.75 -8.61
CA MET A 111 -7.34 -9.75 -10.07
C MET A 111 -8.22 -8.69 -10.73
N VAL A 112 -9.09 -7.99 -9.96
CA VAL A 112 -10.12 -7.04 -10.39
C VAL A 112 -10.01 -6.68 -11.87
N LEU A 113 -10.87 -7.27 -12.69
CA LEU A 113 -10.77 -7.24 -14.15
C LEU A 113 -11.04 -5.87 -14.79
N ASN A 114 -11.23 -4.82 -13.98
CA ASN A 114 -11.38 -3.47 -14.49
C ASN A 114 -10.06 -2.94 -15.05
N GLN A 115 -10.06 -2.47 -16.30
CA GLN A 115 -8.85 -1.99 -16.98
C GLN A 115 -8.12 -0.89 -16.21
N LYS A 116 -8.83 0.00 -15.50
CA LYS A 116 -8.22 1.09 -14.71
C LYS A 116 -7.53 0.57 -13.45
N LEU A 117 -8.12 -0.41 -12.75
CA LEU A 117 -7.50 -1.02 -11.57
C LEU A 117 -6.45 -2.09 -11.91
N ASN A 118 -6.53 -2.68 -13.10
CA ASN A 118 -5.54 -3.62 -13.60
C ASN A 118 -4.14 -2.99 -13.63
N ARG A 119 -4.04 -1.70 -13.96
CA ARG A 119 -2.77 -0.96 -13.92
C ARG A 119 -2.18 -0.89 -12.51
N LEU A 120 -3.00 -0.66 -11.48
CA LEU A 120 -2.57 -0.66 -10.08
C LEU A 120 -2.13 -2.05 -9.60
N ARG A 121 -2.84 -3.10 -10.01
CA ARG A 121 -2.41 -4.48 -9.73
C ARG A 121 -1.04 -4.74 -10.36
N ARG A 122 -0.86 -4.39 -11.64
CA ARG A 122 0.37 -4.62 -12.41
C ARG A 122 1.52 -3.69 -12.04
N SER A 123 1.26 -2.63 -11.28
CA SER A 123 2.32 -1.78 -10.73
C SER A 123 3.14 -2.46 -9.63
N ASN A 124 2.65 -3.60 -9.13
CA ASN A 124 3.33 -4.44 -8.15
C ASN A 124 3.43 -5.90 -8.64
N SER A 125 4.14 -6.74 -7.90
CA SER A 125 4.16 -8.18 -8.15
C SER A 125 2.99 -8.90 -7.48
N CYS A 126 2.72 -10.12 -7.91
CA CYS A 126 1.67 -10.96 -7.35
C CYS A 126 1.91 -11.24 -5.85
N LEU A 127 3.13 -11.60 -5.45
CA LEU A 127 3.46 -11.81 -4.03
C LEU A 127 3.30 -10.53 -3.20
N TYR A 128 3.63 -9.36 -3.78
CA TYR A 128 3.36 -8.08 -3.12
C TYR A 128 1.86 -7.90 -2.88
N CYS A 129 1.03 -8.07 -3.91
CA CYS A 129 -0.43 -7.94 -3.79
C CYS A 129 -1.01 -8.92 -2.77
N ILE A 130 -0.50 -10.16 -2.72
CA ILE A 130 -0.90 -11.18 -1.73
C ILE A 130 -0.55 -10.72 -0.32
N LYS A 131 0.71 -10.34 -0.09
CA LYS A 131 1.19 -9.88 1.22
C LYS A 131 0.40 -8.66 1.69
N ASP A 132 0.21 -7.69 0.82
CA ASP A 132 -0.55 -6.47 1.12
C ASP A 132 -2.01 -6.79 1.46
N THR A 133 -2.65 -7.71 0.73
CA THR A 133 -4.04 -8.14 1.02
C THR A 133 -4.15 -8.85 2.36
N ILE A 134 -3.21 -9.75 2.69
CA ILE A 134 -3.19 -10.43 3.99
C ILE A 134 -2.98 -9.42 5.11
N ASN A 135 -2.01 -8.52 4.99
CA ASN A 135 -1.76 -7.43 5.95
C ASN A 135 -3.04 -6.62 6.19
N LEU A 136 -3.69 -6.18 5.11
CA LEU A 136 -4.87 -5.33 5.18
C LEU A 136 -6.03 -6.01 5.91
N ARG A 137 -6.26 -7.28 5.63
CA ARG A 137 -7.32 -8.06 6.29
C ARG A 137 -6.97 -8.40 7.74
N TYR A 138 -5.73 -8.78 8.01
CA TYR A 138 -5.28 -9.12 9.37
C TYR A 138 -5.43 -7.92 10.30
N ARG A 139 -4.96 -6.73 9.88
CA ARG A 139 -5.07 -5.49 10.66
C ARG A 139 -6.52 -5.05 10.84
N GLY A 140 -7.34 -5.16 9.80
CA GLY A 140 -8.78 -4.92 9.91
C GLY A 140 -9.44 -5.84 10.95
N LEU A 141 -8.99 -7.10 11.07
CA LEU A 141 -9.46 -8.00 12.11
C LEU A 141 -8.97 -7.60 13.51
N GLU A 142 -7.71 -7.18 13.66
CA GLU A 142 -7.19 -6.66 14.94
C GLU A 142 -8.02 -5.47 15.44
N GLU A 143 -8.31 -4.50 14.56
CA GLU A 143 -9.12 -3.32 14.90
C GLU A 143 -10.55 -3.69 15.30
N LEU A 144 -11.20 -4.58 14.53
CA LEU A 144 -12.55 -5.07 14.85
C LEU A 144 -12.59 -5.72 16.25
N ARG A 145 -11.55 -6.48 16.62
CA ARG A 145 -11.49 -7.13 17.94
C ARG A 145 -11.26 -6.12 19.06
N HIS A 146 -10.43 -5.10 18.85
CA HIS A 146 -10.29 -3.99 19.81
C HIS A 146 -11.63 -3.27 20.04
N THR A 147 -12.40 -3.06 18.99
CA THR A 147 -13.71 -2.39 19.06
C THR A 147 -14.77 -3.25 19.75
N LEU A 148 -14.75 -4.57 19.56
CA LEU A 148 -15.73 -5.50 20.14
C LEU A 148 -15.40 -5.96 21.57
N GLY A 149 -14.17 -5.77 22.05
CA GLY A 149 -13.66 -6.33 23.31
C GLY A 149 -13.60 -5.41 24.54
N ILE A 150 -13.99 -4.13 24.46
CA ILE A 150 -13.85 -3.16 25.58
C ILE A 150 -15.15 -2.32 25.79
N PRO A 151 -15.74 -2.26 27.01
CA PRO A 151 -16.64 -1.19 27.40
C PRO A 151 -15.85 0.11 27.70
N GLN A 152 -15.91 1.06 26.74
CA GLN A 152 -15.60 2.50 26.78
C GLN A 152 -14.43 3.08 27.61
N GLN A 153 -13.52 3.76 26.92
CA GLN A 153 -13.07 5.12 27.24
C GLN A 153 -13.05 5.94 25.93
N PRO A 154 -13.16 7.29 25.97
CA PRO A 154 -13.67 8.07 24.85
C PRO A 154 -12.82 7.83 23.60
N SER A 155 -13.47 7.18 22.64
CA SER A 155 -13.32 7.32 21.21
C SER A 155 -12.25 8.36 20.85
N THR A 156 -11.19 7.92 20.17
CA THR A 156 -10.63 8.68 19.04
C THR A 156 -11.72 9.61 18.54
N ALA A 157 -11.51 10.94 18.65
CA ALA A 157 -12.47 11.93 18.20
C ALA A 157 -13.09 11.36 16.93
N SER A 158 -14.39 11.09 16.96
CA SER A 158 -15.10 10.60 15.78
C SER A 158 -14.67 11.52 14.67
N ILE A 159 -13.82 11.03 13.78
CA ILE A 159 -13.41 11.80 12.62
C ILE A 159 -14.73 11.95 11.90
N GLU A 160 -15.37 13.12 12.09
CA GLU A 160 -16.63 13.43 11.44
C GLU A 160 -16.37 13.17 9.97
N ALA A 161 -17.08 12.20 9.42
CA ALA A 161 -16.98 11.86 8.03
C ALA A 161 -17.35 13.13 7.27
N SER A 162 -16.35 13.85 6.76
CA SER A 162 -16.59 14.87 5.77
C SER A 162 -17.24 14.17 4.60
N ASN A 163 -18.33 14.75 4.12
CA ASN A 163 -19.05 14.21 2.99
C ASN A 163 -18.09 14.22 1.80
N TRP A 164 -17.90 13.04 1.20
CA TRP A 164 -17.12 12.81 -0.02
C TRP A 164 -17.43 13.82 -1.14
N ASP A 165 -18.66 14.34 -1.15
CA ASP A 165 -19.20 15.29 -2.14
C ASP A 165 -18.91 16.77 -1.87
N SER A 166 -18.14 17.11 -0.82
CA SER A 166 -17.81 18.52 -0.59
C SER A 166 -16.92 19.00 -1.74
N PRO A 167 -17.19 20.17 -2.37
CA PRO A 167 -16.31 20.72 -3.38
C PRO A 167 -14.99 21.12 -2.73
N HIS A 168 -14.05 20.19 -2.71
CA HIS A 168 -12.74 20.40 -2.12
C HIS A 168 -11.92 21.28 -3.05
N PRO A 169 -11.25 22.33 -2.54
CA PRO A 169 -10.39 23.15 -3.38
C PRO A 169 -9.29 22.26 -3.94
N LEU A 170 -9.39 21.99 -5.26
CA LEU A 170 -8.28 21.55 -6.09
C LEU A 170 -7.16 22.57 -5.93
N ASN A 171 -5.91 22.09 -5.83
CA ASN A 171 -4.66 22.86 -5.74
C ASN A 171 -4.86 24.35 -5.93
N THR A 172 -5.04 25.08 -4.84
CA THR A 172 -5.02 26.53 -4.90
C THR A 172 -3.57 26.96 -5.05
N PRO A 173 -3.28 28.14 -5.64
CA PRO A 173 -1.91 28.65 -5.67
C PRO A 173 -1.25 28.70 -4.28
N GLU A 174 -2.08 28.83 -3.24
CA GLU A 174 -1.66 28.92 -1.84
C GLU A 174 -1.23 27.58 -1.23
N TYR A 175 -1.84 26.46 -1.63
CA TYR A 175 -1.58 25.14 -1.03
C TYR A 175 -1.33 24.06 -2.08
N THR A 176 -0.28 23.28 -1.84
CA THR A 176 -0.10 21.97 -2.46
C THR A 176 -0.93 20.94 -1.71
N THR A 177 -1.93 20.36 -2.37
CA THR A 177 -2.75 19.29 -1.80
C THR A 177 -2.17 17.93 -2.15
N LEU A 178 -1.92 17.11 -1.14
CA LEU A 178 -1.33 15.79 -1.27
C LEU A 178 -2.26 14.72 -0.72
N PHE A 179 -2.33 13.57 -1.37
CA PHE A 179 -3.26 12.50 -1.02
C PHE A 179 -2.53 11.19 -0.72
N LYS A 180 -3.09 10.38 0.19
CA LYS A 180 -2.64 9.01 0.43
C LYS A 180 -3.79 8.10 0.84
N PRO A 181 -4.04 6.99 0.14
CA PRO A 181 -4.94 5.95 0.65
C PRO A 181 -4.33 5.33 1.92
N ILE A 182 -5.14 5.19 2.95
CA ILE A 182 -4.75 4.65 4.24
C ILE A 182 -5.74 3.60 4.73
N ASP A 183 -5.22 2.65 5.50
CA ASP A 183 -6.00 1.72 6.30
C ASP A 183 -6.09 2.26 7.72
N LEU A 184 -7.30 2.57 8.21
CA LEU A 184 -7.49 3.23 9.50
C LEU A 184 -6.99 2.38 10.67
N ALA A 185 -6.93 1.06 10.52
CA ALA A 185 -6.33 0.17 11.50
C ALA A 185 -4.84 0.50 11.75
N GLN A 186 -4.15 1.12 10.78
CA GLN A 186 -2.72 1.46 10.87
C GLN A 186 -2.47 2.85 11.43
N THR A 187 -3.46 3.75 11.33
CA THR A 187 -3.26 5.19 11.57
C THR A 187 -3.64 5.62 12.98
N THR A 188 -3.41 4.75 13.98
CA THR A 188 -3.64 5.10 15.38
C THR A 188 -2.80 6.32 15.78
N ASN A 189 -3.46 7.34 16.33
CA ASN A 189 -2.85 8.62 16.70
C ASN A 189 -2.16 9.36 15.55
N LEU A 190 -2.59 9.11 14.30
CA LEU A 190 -2.08 9.83 13.14
C LEU A 190 -2.34 11.34 13.25
N LEU A 191 -3.55 11.70 13.65
CA LEU A 191 -3.98 13.07 13.88
C LEU A 191 -4.22 13.35 15.37
N THR A 192 -3.93 14.58 15.77
CA THR A 192 -4.40 15.13 17.05
C THR A 192 -5.90 15.46 16.99
N GLN A 193 -6.49 15.84 18.12
CA GLN A 193 -7.88 16.32 18.17
C GLN A 193 -8.11 17.60 17.34
N SER A 194 -7.05 18.35 17.02
CA SER A 194 -7.09 19.55 16.18
C SER A 194 -6.74 19.28 14.73
N ASN A 195 -6.81 18.02 14.26
CA ASN A 195 -6.48 17.62 12.89
C ASN A 195 -5.04 17.97 12.44
N THR A 196 -4.10 18.05 13.38
CA THR A 196 -2.67 18.20 13.08
C THR A 196 -1.99 16.83 13.06
N LEU A 197 -0.99 16.65 12.20
CA LEU A 197 -0.22 15.40 12.15
C LEU A 197 0.56 15.21 13.46
N SER A 198 0.46 14.03 14.04
CA SER A 198 1.12 13.66 15.32
C SER A 198 2.05 12.47 15.14
N ASN A 199 1.50 11.31 14.75
CA ASN A 199 2.30 10.12 14.49
C ASN A 199 2.23 9.75 13.01
N ILE A 200 3.18 10.28 12.22
CA ILE A 200 3.24 10.02 10.78
C ILE A 200 3.91 8.68 10.42
N SER A 201 4.53 7.99 11.39
CA SER A 201 5.24 6.73 11.14
C SER A 201 4.41 5.65 10.42
N PRO A 202 3.10 5.50 10.66
CA PRO A 202 2.27 4.56 9.89
C PRO A 202 2.16 4.88 8.39
N LEU A 203 2.43 6.12 7.97
CA LEU A 203 2.41 6.52 6.57
C LEU A 203 3.70 6.16 5.83
N LEU A 204 4.69 5.59 6.52
CA LEU A 204 6.01 5.35 5.97
C LEU A 204 6.00 4.12 5.05
N SER A 205 6.48 4.29 3.82
CA SER A 205 6.68 3.16 2.90
C SER A 205 8.08 2.57 3.09
N PRO A 206 8.22 1.26 3.36
CA PRO A 206 9.53 0.63 3.55
C PRO A 206 10.28 0.40 2.23
N PRO A 207 11.62 0.28 2.25
CA PRO A 207 12.40 -0.05 1.08
C PRO A 207 12.24 -1.52 0.63
N PRO A 208 12.27 -1.79 -0.69
CA PRO A 208 12.56 -0.83 -1.74
C PRO A 208 11.29 -0.12 -2.21
N SER A 209 11.38 1.19 -2.39
CA SER A 209 10.34 2.02 -3.03
C SER A 209 10.98 2.99 -4.02
N ASP A 210 10.17 3.72 -4.79
CA ASP A 210 10.66 4.75 -5.71
C ASP A 210 11.51 5.77 -4.97
N PHE A 211 12.64 6.16 -5.56
CA PHE A 211 13.54 7.19 -5.03
C PHE A 211 14.13 6.91 -3.64
N SER A 212 13.89 5.74 -3.03
CA SER A 212 14.42 5.34 -1.72
C SER A 212 15.94 5.18 -1.65
N GLY A 213 16.63 5.16 -2.80
CA GLY A 213 18.04 4.75 -2.88
C GLY A 213 18.28 3.33 -2.38
N GLY A 214 17.23 2.50 -2.33
CA GLY A 214 17.30 1.08 -2.02
C GLY A 214 17.24 0.70 -0.54
N THR A 215 17.42 1.67 0.36
CA THR A 215 17.62 1.39 1.80
C THR A 215 16.85 2.31 2.72
N ARG A 216 16.33 3.44 2.23
CA ARG A 216 15.56 4.37 3.04
C ARG A 216 14.08 4.10 2.90
N SER A 217 13.36 4.33 4.00
CA SER A 217 11.92 4.45 3.94
C SER A 217 11.56 5.89 3.59
N SER A 218 10.41 6.11 2.95
CA SER A 218 9.97 7.44 2.51
C SER A 218 8.45 7.60 2.62
N PHE A 219 7.96 8.84 2.66
CA PHE A 219 6.55 9.14 2.59
C PHE A 219 6.16 9.53 1.16
N HIS A 220 5.33 8.70 0.53
CA HIS A 220 4.85 8.92 -0.83
C HIS A 220 3.44 9.51 -0.83
N PHE A 221 3.28 10.66 -1.49
CA PHE A 221 1.99 11.31 -1.68
C PHE A 221 1.84 11.82 -3.12
N PRO A 222 0.92 11.27 -3.93
CA PRO A 222 0.51 11.91 -5.16
C PRO A 222 -0.34 13.18 -4.90
N PRO A 223 -0.24 14.22 -5.74
CA PRO A 223 -1.18 15.34 -5.73
C PRO A 223 -2.50 15.01 -6.47
N SER A 224 -2.56 13.88 -7.17
CA SER A 224 -3.76 13.44 -7.90
C SER A 224 -4.77 12.78 -6.95
N HIS A 225 -5.92 13.45 -6.76
CA HIS A 225 -7.05 12.88 -6.04
C HIS A 225 -7.56 11.62 -6.72
N ASP A 226 -7.69 11.63 -8.05
CA ASP A 226 -8.14 10.47 -8.83
C ASP A 226 -7.25 9.25 -8.60
N LEU A 227 -5.93 9.41 -8.57
CA LEU A 227 -5.02 8.30 -8.26
C LEU A 227 -5.27 7.77 -6.83
N ALA A 228 -5.52 8.65 -5.87
CA ALA A 228 -5.84 8.23 -4.50
C ALA A 228 -7.17 7.46 -4.43
N ILE A 229 -8.20 7.90 -5.16
CA ILE A 229 -9.48 7.18 -5.31
C ILE A 229 -9.24 5.77 -5.87
N HIS A 230 -8.50 5.65 -6.98
CA HIS A 230 -8.26 4.36 -7.60
C HIS A 230 -7.53 3.40 -6.66
N ASN A 231 -6.53 3.89 -5.91
CA ASN A 231 -5.83 3.07 -4.92
C ASN A 231 -6.73 2.70 -3.73
N ALA A 232 -7.57 3.61 -3.25
CA ALA A 232 -8.54 3.33 -2.18
C ALA A 232 -9.57 2.29 -2.61
N ALA A 233 -10.11 2.41 -3.82
CA ALA A 233 -11.02 1.43 -4.42
C ALA A 233 -10.35 0.05 -4.57
N TYR A 234 -9.09 0.02 -5.01
CA TYR A 234 -8.33 -1.23 -5.10
C TYR A 234 -8.06 -1.86 -3.73
N ALA A 235 -7.77 -1.07 -2.70
CA ALA A 235 -7.64 -1.59 -1.33
C ALA A 235 -8.97 -2.11 -0.77
N LYS A 236 -10.06 -1.33 -0.95
CA LYS A 236 -11.39 -1.65 -0.43
C LYS A 236 -11.97 -2.91 -1.07
N SER A 237 -11.79 -3.10 -2.38
CA SER A 237 -12.23 -4.32 -3.07
C SER A 237 -11.53 -5.58 -2.56
N ARG A 238 -10.24 -5.49 -2.20
CA ARG A 238 -9.47 -6.61 -1.62
C ARG A 238 -9.78 -6.87 -0.16
N SER A 239 -10.25 -5.87 0.59
CA SER A 239 -10.66 -6.03 1.98
C SER A 239 -11.94 -5.25 2.30
N PRO A 240 -13.12 -5.80 1.97
CA PRO A 240 -14.40 -5.12 2.17
C PRO A 240 -14.65 -4.71 3.62
N ARG A 241 -14.13 -5.49 4.59
CA ARG A 241 -14.27 -5.24 6.03
C ARG A 241 -13.24 -4.27 6.61
N SER A 242 -12.14 -3.99 5.90
CA SER A 242 -11.17 -3.00 6.37
C SER A 242 -11.73 -1.59 6.20
N ARG A 243 -11.34 -0.71 7.12
CA ARG A 243 -11.72 0.70 7.09
C ARG A 243 -10.70 1.48 6.27
N ILE A 244 -10.97 1.59 4.98
CA ILE A 244 -10.14 2.36 4.05
C ILE A 244 -10.57 3.83 4.11
N ALA A 245 -9.61 4.74 4.06
CA ALA A 245 -9.83 6.17 3.94
C ALA A 245 -8.77 6.79 3.02
N ILE A 246 -8.99 8.04 2.61
CA ILE A 246 -7.98 8.86 1.94
C ILE A 246 -7.58 9.97 2.90
N LEU A 247 -6.29 10.00 3.21
CA LEU A 247 -5.65 11.10 3.89
C LEU A 247 -5.39 12.21 2.86
N ARG A 248 -5.83 13.42 3.18
CA ARG A 248 -5.55 14.65 2.44
C ARG A 248 -4.70 15.56 3.32
N LEU A 249 -3.60 16.05 2.77
CA LEU A 249 -2.69 16.99 3.43
C LEU A 249 -2.68 18.30 2.66
N LEU A 250 -2.73 19.41 3.39
CA LEU A 250 -2.59 20.77 2.89
C LEU A 250 -1.25 21.32 3.38
N ILE A 251 -0.36 21.58 2.42
CA ILE A 251 0.96 22.15 2.68
C ILE A 251 1.02 23.50 1.97
N PRO A 252 1.34 24.61 2.64
CA PRO A 252 1.53 25.89 1.98
C PRO A 252 2.56 25.76 0.85
N SER A 253 2.22 26.19 -0.36
CA SER A 253 3.12 26.13 -1.51
C SER A 253 4.43 26.88 -1.21
N ALA A 254 4.33 28.00 -0.50
CA ALA A 254 5.47 28.78 -0.04
C ALA A 254 6.45 27.98 0.86
N ALA A 255 5.96 27.02 1.66
CA ALA A 255 6.82 26.18 2.48
C ALA A 255 7.68 25.24 1.62
N ILE A 256 7.09 24.65 0.58
CA ILE A 256 7.82 23.81 -0.39
C ILE A 256 8.79 24.67 -1.21
N GLU A 257 8.36 25.84 -1.66
CA GLU A 257 9.18 26.79 -2.43
C GLU A 257 10.34 27.38 -1.61
N SER A 258 10.22 27.40 -0.28
CA SER A 258 11.26 27.88 0.63
C SER A 258 12.41 26.88 0.87
N LEU A 259 12.25 25.61 0.47
CA LEU A 259 13.29 24.60 0.58
C LEU A 259 14.54 25.01 -0.21
N ALA A 260 15.71 24.77 0.36
CA ALA A 260 16.96 25.00 -0.37
C ALA A 260 17.04 24.07 -1.58
N ALA A 261 17.76 24.49 -2.62
CA ALA A 261 17.94 23.69 -3.84
C ALA A 261 18.61 22.32 -3.61
N SER A 262 19.28 22.10 -2.47
CA SER A 262 19.77 20.79 -2.04
C SER A 262 18.66 19.89 -1.50
N ASP A 263 17.66 20.48 -0.87
CA ASP A 263 16.67 19.80 -0.03
C ASP A 263 15.41 19.45 -0.83
N ILE A 264 15.22 20.09 -1.99
CA ILE A 264 14.22 19.72 -2.98
C ILE A 264 14.91 19.28 -4.29
N GLN A 265 14.57 18.09 -4.77
CA GLN A 265 15.06 17.58 -6.04
C GLN A 265 13.90 17.17 -6.95
N THR A 266 14.02 17.50 -8.24
CA THR A 266 13.06 17.08 -9.25
C THR A 266 13.68 16.06 -10.19
N VAL A 267 12.96 14.98 -10.46
CA VAL A 267 13.40 13.93 -11.38
C VAL A 267 12.20 13.33 -12.08
N LEU A 268 12.06 13.61 -13.37
CA LEU A 268 10.89 13.25 -14.16
C LEU A 268 11.24 12.22 -15.23
N TRP A 269 10.27 11.37 -15.55
CA TRP A 269 10.30 10.58 -16.77
C TRP A 269 10.29 11.52 -17.99
N PRO A 270 10.95 11.19 -19.12
CA PRO A 270 11.73 9.99 -19.42
C PRO A 270 13.24 10.10 -19.17
N SER A 271 13.70 10.94 -18.24
CA SER A 271 15.13 11.21 -18.07
C SER A 271 15.95 9.97 -17.68
N ASN A 272 17.22 9.92 -18.10
CA ASN A 272 18.15 8.85 -17.71
C ASN A 272 18.40 8.86 -16.20
N GLU A 273 18.49 10.04 -15.58
CA GLU A 273 18.61 10.15 -14.11
C GLU A 273 17.42 9.50 -13.40
N TRP A 274 16.19 9.69 -13.90
CA TRP A 274 15.00 9.02 -13.38
C TRP A 274 15.08 7.50 -13.51
N ARG A 275 15.41 7.01 -14.71
CA ARG A 275 15.47 5.56 -14.99
C ARG A 275 16.46 4.86 -14.08
N GLU A 276 17.66 5.41 -13.96
CA GLU A 276 18.70 4.85 -13.12
C GLU A 276 18.35 4.94 -11.63
N LEU A 277 17.80 6.07 -11.18
CA LEU A 277 17.41 6.24 -9.79
C LEU A 277 16.32 5.24 -9.37
N VAL A 278 15.27 5.09 -10.18
CA VAL A 278 14.17 4.14 -9.93
C VAL A 278 14.69 2.71 -9.94
N TRP A 279 15.44 2.32 -10.97
CA TRP A 279 16.00 0.97 -11.08
C TRP A 279 16.88 0.64 -9.87
N ARG A 280 17.82 1.52 -9.51
CA ARG A 280 18.70 1.30 -8.35
C ARG A 280 17.93 1.24 -7.04
N SER A 281 16.93 2.10 -6.87
CA SER A 281 16.10 2.14 -5.67
C SER A 281 15.31 0.83 -5.51
N ARG A 282 14.68 0.35 -6.58
CA ARG A 282 13.91 -0.90 -6.59
C ARG A 282 14.78 -2.14 -6.43
N MET A 283 15.99 -2.11 -6.98
CA MET A 283 16.96 -3.20 -6.94
C MET A 283 17.87 -3.22 -5.72
N ARG A 284 17.68 -2.30 -4.77
CA ARG A 284 18.56 -2.11 -3.61
C ARG A 284 20.04 -1.96 -3.99
N LYS A 285 20.31 -1.32 -5.13
CA LYS A 285 21.67 -1.07 -5.61
C LYS A 285 22.20 0.23 -4.99
N PRO A 286 23.49 0.31 -4.66
CA PRO A 286 24.10 1.56 -4.23
C PRO A 286 23.93 2.68 -5.26
N LEU A 287 23.64 3.89 -4.79
CA LEU A 287 23.56 5.07 -5.64
C LEU A 287 24.97 5.63 -5.99
N PRO A 288 25.25 5.89 -7.27
CA PRO A 288 26.45 6.58 -7.69
C PRO A 288 26.44 8.02 -7.19
N ARG A 289 27.61 8.67 -7.13
CA ARG A 289 27.78 9.98 -6.48
C ARG A 289 26.80 11.05 -6.98
N TYR A 290 26.54 11.12 -8.29
CA TYR A 290 25.65 12.13 -8.87
C TYR A 290 24.16 11.91 -8.55
N LEU A 291 23.76 10.70 -8.16
CA LEU A 291 22.38 10.41 -7.73
C LEU A 291 22.17 10.55 -6.23
N ARG A 292 23.23 10.77 -5.43
CA ARG A 292 23.11 10.88 -3.96
C ARG A 292 22.29 12.08 -3.51
N LYS A 293 22.26 13.15 -4.32
CA LYS A 293 21.39 14.32 -4.12
C LYS A 293 19.94 13.95 -3.83
N TYR A 294 19.39 12.93 -4.52
CA TYR A 294 18.01 12.47 -4.30
C TYR A 294 17.81 11.76 -2.97
N ARG A 295 18.84 11.06 -2.48
CA ARG A 295 18.79 10.39 -1.19
C ARG A 295 18.87 11.39 -0.03
N GLU A 296 19.66 12.45 -0.23
CA GLU A 296 19.96 13.48 0.76
C GLU A 296 18.88 14.56 0.85
N ALA A 297 18.03 14.69 -0.17
CA ALA A 297 16.94 15.65 -0.20
C ALA A 297 15.84 15.36 0.84
N THR A 298 15.27 16.43 1.39
CA THR A 298 14.05 16.39 2.21
C THR A 298 12.85 15.96 1.37
N LEU A 299 12.75 16.46 0.14
CA LEU A 299 11.66 16.19 -0.80
C LEU A 299 12.20 15.87 -2.19
N VAL A 300 11.73 14.77 -2.76
CA VAL A 300 11.88 14.45 -4.18
C VAL A 300 10.52 14.55 -4.86
N VAL A 301 10.42 15.40 -5.88
CA VAL A 301 9.27 15.46 -6.78
C VAL A 301 9.61 14.67 -8.02
N GLY A 302 8.87 13.59 -8.29
CA GLY A 302 9.18 12.74 -9.43
C GLY A 302 8.01 11.95 -9.99
N THR A 303 8.15 11.50 -11.22
CA THR A 303 7.14 10.67 -11.88
C THR A 303 7.04 9.30 -11.19
N VAL A 304 5.83 8.85 -10.87
CA VAL A 304 5.53 7.52 -10.32
C VAL A 304 6.02 6.46 -11.29
N ALA A 305 6.81 5.50 -10.81
CA ALA A 305 7.24 4.39 -11.63
C ALA A 305 6.18 3.29 -11.63
N TRP A 306 5.81 2.83 -12.82
CA TRP A 306 4.89 1.71 -13.01
C TRP A 306 5.65 0.40 -13.20
N GLY A 307 5.05 -0.72 -12.79
CA GLY A 307 5.63 -2.08 -12.84
C GLY A 307 6.25 -2.51 -11.50
N GLY A 308 6.08 -3.77 -11.09
CA GLY A 308 6.64 -4.23 -9.80
C GLY A 308 8.18 -4.21 -9.75
N GLY A 309 8.76 -4.13 -8.55
CA GLY A 309 10.22 -4.14 -8.36
C GLY A 309 10.94 -5.37 -8.96
N LEU A 310 10.22 -6.47 -9.14
CA LEU A 310 10.73 -7.66 -9.83
C LEU A 310 10.91 -7.48 -11.35
N VAL A 311 10.18 -6.57 -11.99
CA VAL A 311 10.45 -6.27 -13.41
C VAL A 311 11.84 -5.63 -13.55
N CYS A 312 12.34 -4.91 -12.52
CA CYS A 312 13.72 -4.46 -12.48
C CYS A 312 14.74 -5.60 -12.25
N GLN A 313 14.32 -6.74 -11.65
CA GLN A 313 15.23 -7.86 -11.37
C GLN A 313 15.66 -8.62 -12.61
N GLY A 314 14.81 -8.66 -13.63
CA GLY A 314 15.15 -9.24 -14.92
C GLY A 314 16.09 -8.36 -15.77
N MET A 315 16.32 -7.11 -15.36
CA MET A 315 17.15 -6.16 -16.10
C MET A 315 18.60 -6.23 -15.64
N GLU A 316 19.54 -6.26 -16.58
CA GLU A 316 20.97 -6.19 -16.27
C GLU A 316 21.37 -4.75 -15.95
N THR A 317 20.73 -3.80 -16.64
CA THR A 317 21.11 -2.38 -16.64
C THR A 317 19.88 -1.46 -16.56
N TRP A 318 20.08 -0.21 -16.13
CA TRP A 318 18.96 0.75 -16.02
C TRP A 318 18.49 1.26 -17.38
N GLU A 319 19.32 1.15 -18.41
CA GLU A 319 19.02 1.51 -19.79
C GLU A 319 17.83 0.71 -20.35
N GLU A 320 17.55 -0.46 -19.79
CA GLU A 320 16.42 -1.33 -20.13
C GLU A 320 15.07 -0.81 -19.58
N VAL A 321 15.07 0.22 -18.72
CA VAL A 321 13.86 0.88 -18.25
C VAL A 321 13.25 1.69 -19.40
N GLY A 322 12.20 1.12 -20.03
CA GLY A 322 11.57 1.64 -21.25
C GLY A 322 10.20 2.31 -21.06
N GLY A 323 9.54 2.64 -22.19
CA GLY A 323 8.31 3.46 -22.29
C GLY A 323 7.15 3.09 -21.35
N GLY A 324 6.90 1.80 -21.16
CA GLY A 324 5.80 1.29 -20.32
C GLY A 324 5.94 1.57 -18.82
N TRP A 325 7.04 2.18 -18.38
CA TRP A 325 7.33 2.45 -16.96
C TRP A 325 6.95 3.85 -16.49
N GLY A 326 6.87 4.82 -17.40
CA GLY A 326 6.61 6.23 -17.03
C GLY A 326 5.67 7.00 -17.97
N GLY A 327 5.27 6.44 -19.12
CA GLY A 327 4.52 7.20 -20.15
C GLY A 327 3.11 6.71 -20.51
N GLU A 328 2.72 5.46 -20.26
CA GLU A 328 1.39 4.97 -20.69
C GLU A 328 0.27 5.28 -19.68
N CYS A 329 0.09 6.57 -19.35
CA CYS A 329 -1.11 7.04 -18.66
C CYS A 329 -2.13 7.70 -19.61
N ALA A 330 -1.77 8.05 -20.85
CA ALA A 330 -2.64 8.81 -21.75
C ALA A 330 -3.22 8.00 -22.92
N GLU A 331 -3.91 6.88 -22.65
CA GLU A 331 -4.90 6.37 -23.62
C GLU A 331 -6.19 6.01 -22.89
N GLY A 332 -7.08 7.00 -22.90
CA GLY A 332 -8.41 6.97 -22.29
C GLY A 332 -9.13 8.30 -22.49
N GLY A 333 -9.16 8.81 -23.72
CA GLY A 333 -9.90 10.03 -24.09
C GLY A 333 -9.12 10.89 -25.07
N GLY A 334 -9.62 11.00 -26.31
CA GLY A 334 -8.95 11.73 -27.38
C GLY A 334 -8.70 13.20 -27.05
N GLY A 335 -7.45 13.61 -27.23
CA GLY A 335 -7.01 15.00 -27.16
C GLY A 335 -5.49 15.04 -27.06
N GLY A 336 -4.80 15.31 -28.17
CA GLY A 336 -3.35 15.45 -28.18
C GLY A 336 -2.90 16.55 -27.22
N GLY A 337 -2.19 16.16 -26.17
CA GLY A 337 -1.62 17.05 -25.16
C GLY A 337 -0.82 16.23 -24.15
N GLU A 338 0.51 16.30 -24.29
CA GLU A 338 1.58 15.96 -23.32
C GLU A 338 1.41 14.67 -22.47
N GLU A 339 2.20 13.66 -22.82
CA GLU A 339 2.41 12.36 -22.13
C GLU A 339 3.08 12.51 -20.75
N ASP A 340 2.57 13.39 -19.89
CA ASP A 340 3.22 13.69 -18.61
C ASP A 340 2.77 12.65 -17.57
N GLY A 341 3.69 11.77 -17.17
CA GLY A 341 3.42 10.71 -16.21
C GLY A 341 2.98 11.25 -14.85
N VAL A 342 2.18 10.48 -14.10
CA VAL A 342 1.66 10.93 -12.79
C VAL A 342 2.82 11.24 -11.84
N VAL A 343 2.84 12.46 -11.28
CA VAL A 343 3.87 12.91 -10.32
C VAL A 343 3.53 12.47 -8.90
N GLN A 344 4.55 12.26 -8.07
CA GLN A 344 4.45 12.06 -6.62
C GLN A 344 5.46 12.95 -5.88
N TYR A 345 5.07 13.35 -4.67
CA TYR A 345 5.91 14.00 -3.69
C TYR A 345 6.42 12.94 -2.72
N VAL A 346 7.74 12.77 -2.66
CA VAL A 346 8.40 11.76 -1.85
C VAL A 346 9.25 12.45 -0.80
N PHE A 347 8.73 12.52 0.42
CA PHE A 347 9.47 13.07 1.56
C PHE A 347 10.37 12.00 2.17
N SER A 348 11.56 12.40 2.59
CA SER A 348 12.48 11.54 3.33
C SER A 348 11.80 10.95 4.57
N GLY A 349 12.01 9.66 4.82
CA GLY A 349 11.59 9.01 6.07
C GLY A 349 12.53 9.26 7.25
N GLU A 350 13.63 9.97 7.02
CA GLU A 350 14.57 10.42 8.04
C GLU A 350 14.02 11.66 8.77
N GLU A 351 14.80 12.23 9.69
CA GLU A 351 14.40 13.35 10.55
C GLU A 351 13.89 14.55 9.75
N GLU A 352 14.61 14.98 8.71
CA GLU A 352 14.31 16.22 7.98
C GLU A 352 12.95 16.18 7.26
N GLY A 353 12.62 15.04 6.62
CA GLY A 353 11.32 14.88 5.95
C GLY A 353 10.16 14.72 6.93
N ARG A 354 10.42 14.15 8.12
CA ARG A 354 9.42 14.04 9.20
C ARG A 354 9.12 15.39 9.82
N GLU A 355 10.16 16.15 10.13
CA GLU A 355 10.04 17.50 10.67
C GLU A 355 9.29 18.39 9.69
N PHE A 356 9.69 18.39 8.40
CA PHE A 356 9.02 19.17 7.38
C PHE A 356 7.50 18.91 7.34
N LEU A 357 7.09 17.64 7.26
CA LEU A 357 5.67 17.28 7.24
C LEU A 357 4.93 17.64 8.53
N THR A 358 5.58 17.50 9.68
CA THR A 358 4.95 17.77 10.97
C THR A 358 4.78 19.28 11.22
N GLU A 359 5.71 20.09 10.74
CA GLU A 359 5.73 21.54 10.94
C GLU A 359 4.90 22.30 9.90
N ASN A 360 4.85 21.82 8.65
CA ASN A 360 4.30 22.58 7.52
C ASN A 360 2.95 22.06 7.01
N VAL A 361 2.44 20.94 7.53
CA VAL A 361 1.05 20.54 7.23
C VAL A 361 0.11 21.37 8.10
N GLU A 362 -0.57 22.32 7.47
CA GLU A 362 -1.53 23.21 8.15
C GLU A 362 -2.93 22.61 8.24
N GLY A 363 -3.24 21.62 7.39
CA GLY A 363 -4.50 20.90 7.43
C GLY A 363 -4.33 19.45 7.02
N ALA A 364 -4.83 18.53 7.86
CA ALA A 364 -4.93 17.12 7.52
C ALA A 364 -6.36 16.62 7.70
N GLU A 365 -6.86 15.92 6.70
CA GLU A 365 -8.24 15.43 6.66
C GLU A 365 -8.23 13.95 6.29
N VAL A 366 -9.06 13.16 6.96
CA VAL A 366 -9.20 11.73 6.70
C VAL A 366 -10.63 11.48 6.22
N VAL A 367 -10.77 11.16 4.94
CA VAL A 367 -12.08 10.96 4.30
C VAL A 367 -12.33 9.45 4.15
N PRO A 368 -13.32 8.86 4.85
CA PRO A 368 -13.62 7.44 4.73
C PRO A 368 -14.02 7.04 3.32
N PHE A 369 -13.46 5.93 2.81
CA PHE A 369 -13.85 5.35 1.53
C PHE A 369 -14.84 4.20 1.77
N SER A 370 -16.13 4.51 1.64
CA SER A 370 -17.23 3.61 1.99
C SER A 370 -17.46 2.51 0.93
N GLU A 371 -18.31 1.54 1.25
CA GLU A 371 -18.76 0.54 0.27
C GLU A 371 -19.63 1.17 -0.82
N ALA A 372 -20.48 2.14 -0.46
CA ALA A 372 -21.26 2.92 -1.44
C ALA A 372 -20.35 3.70 -2.40
N ALA A 373 -19.26 4.32 -1.90
CA ALA A 373 -18.28 5.00 -2.75
C ALA A 373 -17.55 4.03 -3.69
N LEU A 374 -17.34 2.78 -3.27
CA LEU A 374 -16.77 1.74 -4.13
C LEU A 374 -17.76 1.32 -5.23
N GLU A 375 -19.04 1.17 -4.90
CA GLU A 375 -20.10 0.83 -5.86
C GLU A 375 -20.27 1.93 -6.92
N GLU A 376 -20.31 3.19 -6.49
CA GLU A 376 -20.34 4.36 -7.36
C GLU A 376 -19.11 4.43 -8.27
N PHE A 377 -17.92 4.26 -7.69
CA PHE A 377 -16.68 4.20 -8.46
C PHE A 377 -16.71 3.10 -9.53
N PHE A 378 -17.31 1.94 -9.26
CA PHE A 378 -17.45 0.89 -10.28
C PHE A 378 -18.51 1.19 -11.32
N ALA A 379 -19.61 1.87 -10.95
CA ALA A 379 -20.64 2.30 -11.89
C ALA A 379 -20.09 3.32 -12.91
N ASP A 380 -19.20 4.22 -12.50
CA ASP A 380 -18.55 5.19 -13.39
C ASP A 380 -17.54 4.57 -14.38
N LEU A 381 -17.23 3.28 -14.21
CA LEU A 381 -16.28 2.55 -15.06
C LEU A 381 -16.94 1.62 -16.07
N THR A 382 -18.25 1.45 -16.00
CA THR A 382 -19.07 0.69 -16.96
C THR A 382 -19.68 1.61 -17.99
#